data_AF-A0A0M0K984-F1
#
_entry.id   AF-A0A0M0K984-F1
#
_cell.length_a   1.000
_cell.length_b   1.000
_cell.length_c   1.000
_cell.angle_alpha   90.00
_cell.angle_beta   90.00
_cell.angle_gamma   90.00
#
_symmetry.space_group_name_H-M   'P 1'
#
loop_
_entity.id
_entity.type
_entity.pdbx_description
1 polymer ?
#
loop_
_entity_poly.entity_id
_entity_poly.type
_entity_poly.pdbx_seq_one_letter_code
_entity_poly.pdbx_strand_id
1 'polypeptide(L)'
;MVDKQPGMAYALSGFVLHVGERCPVLWECLLARLQASCCYCVPYYPENTTGNTEEFMKRLGYKQGETKKDFYARMVGYVTLYAALLQQLSIAQFPPQSAGNAHFDWARPDAKMLTRPVQGGFAPKGVSPMARAWAWLARLLNHPPGNITATILLAFLKPCAHALHAARPTQFVELLTFLQTTYLAKIRDKVSGQGYPAEEVAARVNLESWLIDTSALLAKGGRVPEPKEADMPEYKPPDDLRDANGGDF
;
A
#
# COMPACT_ATOMS: atom_id res chain seq x y z
N MET A 1 -8.01 -2.79 -10.13
CA MET A 1 -8.68 -1.72 -9.36
C MET A 1 -7.67 -0.81 -8.67
N VAL A 2 -6.84 -1.30 -7.74
CA VAL A 2 -5.82 -0.47 -7.05
C VAL A 2 -4.73 0.05 -7.99
N ASP A 3 -4.37 -0.74 -9.00
CA ASP A 3 -3.45 -0.36 -10.09
C ASP A 3 -3.93 0.87 -10.89
N LYS A 4 -5.24 1.04 -11.04
CA LYS A 4 -5.85 2.17 -11.76
C LYS A 4 -6.17 3.35 -10.85
N GLN A 5 -6.54 3.07 -9.59
CA GLN A 5 -6.88 4.07 -8.59
C GLN A 5 -6.26 3.67 -7.24
N PRO A 6 -5.04 4.16 -6.94
CA PRO A 6 -4.32 3.80 -5.72
C PRO A 6 -5.11 4.05 -4.43
N GLY A 7 -5.98 5.08 -4.42
CA GLY A 7 -6.81 5.37 -3.25
C GLY A 7 -7.83 4.30 -2.89
N MET A 8 -8.19 3.42 -3.82
CA MET A 8 -9.04 2.26 -3.52
C MET A 8 -8.35 1.28 -2.56
N ALA A 9 -7.02 1.32 -2.42
CA ALA A 9 -6.31 0.50 -1.45
C ALA A 9 -6.79 0.76 -0.02
N TYR A 10 -7.04 2.01 0.36
CA TYR A 10 -7.48 2.39 1.71
C TYR A 10 -8.94 1.99 1.96
N ALA A 11 -9.82 2.22 0.99
CA ALA A 11 -11.22 1.80 1.09
C ALA A 11 -11.35 0.27 1.26
N LEU A 12 -10.61 -0.49 0.42
CA LEU A 12 -10.56 -1.95 0.53
C LEU A 12 -9.94 -2.41 1.85
N SER A 13 -8.88 -1.74 2.30
CA SER A 13 -8.22 -2.07 3.57
C SER A 13 -9.17 -1.87 4.75
N GLY A 14 -9.90 -0.75 4.78
CA GLY A 14 -10.89 -0.50 5.80
C GLY A 14 -12.00 -1.56 5.85
N PHE A 15 -12.50 -1.97 4.68
CA PHE A 15 -13.47 -3.05 4.57
C PHE A 15 -12.91 -4.39 5.11
N VAL A 16 -11.71 -4.78 4.67
CA VAL A 16 -11.07 -6.02 5.10
C VAL A 16 -10.81 -6.04 6.61
N LEU A 17 -10.35 -4.92 7.18
CA LEU A 17 -10.12 -4.80 8.61
C LEU A 17 -11.44 -4.90 9.38
N HIS A 18 -12.49 -4.23 8.92
CA HIS A 18 -13.82 -4.27 9.55
C HIS A 18 -14.45 -5.68 9.55
N VAL A 19 -14.37 -6.38 8.42
CA VAL A 19 -14.91 -7.75 8.31
C VAL A 19 -14.03 -8.74 9.07
N GLY A 20 -12.71 -8.61 8.97
CA GLY A 20 -11.79 -9.55 9.60
C GLY A 20 -11.73 -9.46 11.13
N GLU A 21 -12.11 -8.33 11.73
CA GLU A 21 -12.32 -8.29 13.19
C GLU A 21 -13.42 -9.26 13.66
N ARG A 22 -14.45 -9.48 12.83
CA ARG A 22 -15.52 -10.45 13.09
C ARG A 22 -15.20 -11.84 12.60
N CYS A 23 -14.29 -11.96 11.63
CA CYS A 23 -13.86 -13.21 11.02
C CYS A 23 -12.33 -13.22 10.86
N PRO A 24 -11.55 -13.46 11.94
CA PRO A 24 -10.09 -13.31 11.90
C PRO A 24 -9.37 -14.19 10.87
N VAL A 25 -9.95 -15.35 10.52
CA VAL A 25 -9.43 -16.23 9.47
C VAL A 25 -9.36 -15.53 8.10
N LEU A 26 -10.19 -14.51 7.87
CA LEU A 26 -10.14 -13.70 6.64
C LEU A 26 -8.77 -13.07 6.42
N TRP A 27 -8.15 -12.53 7.48
CA TRP A 27 -6.85 -11.86 7.35
C TRP A 27 -5.75 -12.85 6.94
N GLU A 28 -5.79 -14.05 7.50
CA GLU A 28 -4.84 -15.12 7.18
C GLU A 28 -5.04 -15.62 5.74
N CYS A 29 -6.28 -15.89 5.34
CA CYS A 29 -6.61 -16.31 3.98
C CYS A 29 -6.26 -15.24 2.93
N LEU A 30 -6.53 -13.96 3.23
CA LEU A 30 -6.20 -12.86 2.34
C LEU A 30 -4.69 -12.69 2.21
N LEU A 31 -3.95 -12.75 3.33
CA LEU A 31 -2.50 -12.69 3.29
C LEU A 31 -1.93 -13.83 2.44
N ALA A 32 -2.39 -15.07 2.65
CA ALA A 32 -1.96 -16.22 1.87
C ALA A 32 -2.26 -16.02 0.37
N ARG A 33 -3.44 -15.47 0.03
CA ARG A 33 -3.81 -15.19 -1.36
C ARG A 33 -2.96 -14.07 -1.98
N LEU A 34 -2.67 -13.02 -1.23
CA LEU A 34 -1.78 -11.93 -1.67
C LEU A 34 -0.39 -12.46 -1.97
N GLN A 35 0.19 -13.25 -1.06
CA GLN A 35 1.52 -13.82 -1.22
C GLN A 35 1.59 -14.83 -2.37
N ALA A 36 0.53 -15.63 -2.57
CA ALA A 36 0.43 -16.54 -3.71
C ALA A 36 0.29 -15.80 -5.06
N SER A 37 -0.32 -14.61 -5.06
CA SER A 37 -0.55 -13.81 -6.27
C SER A 37 0.61 -12.83 -6.57
N CYS A 38 1.36 -12.45 -5.55
CA CYS A 38 2.44 -11.46 -5.58
C CYS A 38 3.55 -11.86 -4.61
N CYS A 39 4.63 -12.44 -5.16
CA CYS A 39 5.80 -12.83 -4.36
C CYS A 39 6.46 -11.63 -3.65
N TYR A 40 6.26 -10.42 -4.16
CA TYR A 40 6.78 -9.18 -3.58
C TYR A 40 6.05 -8.75 -2.29
N CYS A 41 4.93 -9.38 -1.92
CA CYS A 41 4.35 -9.24 -0.58
C CYS A 41 5.17 -9.99 0.50
N VAL A 42 6.08 -10.91 0.11
CA VAL A 42 7.02 -11.65 1.00
C VAL A 42 8.47 -11.10 0.94
N PRO A 43 8.69 -10.00 0.21
CA PRO A 43 9.92 -9.55 -0.45
C PRO A 43 10.87 -10.62 -0.96
N TYR A 44 10.32 -11.61 -1.66
CA TYR A 44 11.12 -12.66 -2.26
C TYR A 44 11.35 -12.36 -3.75
N TYR A 45 12.61 -12.44 -4.20
CA TYR A 45 12.99 -12.37 -5.61
C TYR A 45 13.38 -13.76 -6.11
N PRO A 46 12.53 -14.44 -6.90
CA PRO A 46 12.90 -15.69 -7.53
C PRO A 46 14.10 -15.50 -8.47
N GLU A 47 15.04 -16.44 -8.45
CA GLU A 47 16.15 -16.50 -9.41
C GLU A 47 15.81 -17.40 -10.59
N ASN A 48 16.36 -17.08 -11.77
CA ASN A 48 16.20 -17.92 -12.96
C ASN A 48 17.30 -19.00 -12.99
N THR A 49 17.07 -20.11 -12.29
CA THR A 49 18.04 -21.21 -12.20
C THR A 49 18.08 -22.11 -13.45
N THR A 50 16.96 -22.25 -14.16
CA THR A 50 16.81 -23.21 -15.26
C THR A 50 17.07 -22.62 -16.65
N GLY A 51 17.17 -21.29 -16.77
CA GLY A 51 17.29 -20.60 -18.06
C GLY A 51 16.00 -20.59 -18.88
N ASN A 52 14.95 -21.28 -18.43
CA ASN A 52 13.65 -21.28 -19.08
C ASN A 52 12.87 -20.01 -18.72
N THR A 53 12.85 -19.05 -19.65
CA THR A 53 12.20 -17.76 -19.48
C THR A 53 10.69 -17.87 -19.19
N GLU A 54 9.98 -18.82 -19.80
CA GLU A 54 8.53 -18.96 -19.62
C GLU A 54 8.20 -19.52 -18.23
N GLU A 55 8.91 -20.56 -17.79
CA GLU A 55 8.76 -21.11 -16.45
C GLU A 55 9.14 -20.08 -15.38
N PHE A 56 10.19 -19.30 -15.63
CA PHE A 56 10.60 -18.22 -14.75
C PHE A 56 9.55 -17.11 -14.66
N MET A 57 8.99 -16.67 -15.78
CA MET A 57 7.89 -15.70 -15.81
C MET A 57 6.66 -16.23 -15.05
N LYS A 58 6.31 -17.50 -15.23
CA LYS A 58 5.22 -18.14 -14.50
C LYS A 58 5.49 -18.15 -12.98
N ARG A 59 6.72 -18.45 -12.56
CA ARG A 59 7.15 -18.40 -11.14
C ARG A 59 7.10 -16.99 -10.54
N LEU A 60 7.44 -15.97 -11.32
CA LEU A 60 7.26 -14.56 -10.93
C LEU A 60 5.78 -14.15 -10.81
N GLY A 61 4.87 -14.94 -11.39
CA GLY A 61 3.44 -14.70 -11.36
C GLY A 61 2.89 -13.97 -12.57
N TYR A 62 3.59 -13.97 -13.71
CA TYR A 62 3.05 -13.49 -14.99
C TYR A 62 1.83 -14.30 -15.41
N LYS A 63 0.84 -13.61 -15.98
CA LYS A 63 -0.31 -14.26 -16.64
C LYS A 63 -0.01 -14.48 -18.12
N GLN A 64 -0.68 -15.44 -18.74
CA GLN A 64 -0.54 -15.69 -20.18
C GLN A 64 -0.93 -14.44 -20.98
N GLY A 65 -0.07 -14.02 -21.91
CA GLY A 65 -0.28 -12.84 -22.75
C GLY A 65 -0.16 -11.49 -22.02
N GLU A 66 0.24 -11.47 -20.75
CA GLU A 66 0.39 -10.23 -19.99
C GLU A 66 1.62 -9.45 -20.42
N THR A 67 1.44 -8.16 -20.73
CA THR A 67 2.59 -7.30 -21.04
C THR A 67 3.39 -7.00 -19.77
N LYS A 68 4.67 -6.65 -19.94
CA LYS A 68 5.51 -6.26 -18.80
C LYS A 68 4.94 -5.07 -18.03
N LYS A 69 4.38 -4.09 -18.73
CA LYS A 69 3.71 -2.93 -18.13
C LYS A 69 2.52 -3.34 -17.26
N ASP A 70 1.67 -4.22 -17.75
CA ASP A 70 0.50 -4.71 -17.02
C ASP A 70 0.90 -5.52 -15.79
N PHE A 71 1.95 -6.34 -15.92
CA PHE A 71 2.54 -7.05 -14.78
C PHE A 71 3.01 -6.08 -13.69
N TYR A 72 3.76 -5.03 -14.06
CA TYR A 72 4.24 -4.03 -13.09
C TYR A 72 3.08 -3.33 -12.39
N ALA A 73 2.08 -2.87 -13.15
CA ALA A 73 0.89 -2.22 -12.60
C ALA A 73 0.14 -3.15 -11.62
N ARG A 74 -0.02 -4.43 -11.97
CA ARG A 74 -0.68 -5.41 -11.10
C ARG A 74 0.11 -5.68 -9.82
N MET A 75 1.43 -5.84 -9.91
CA MET A 75 2.29 -6.05 -8.74
C MET A 75 2.29 -4.83 -7.81
N VAL A 76 2.34 -3.62 -8.37
CA VAL A 76 2.14 -2.37 -7.62
C VAL A 76 0.80 -2.40 -6.89
N GLY A 77 -0.29 -2.75 -7.58
CA GLY A 77 -1.62 -2.83 -6.97
C GLY A 77 -1.68 -3.75 -5.74
N TYR A 78 -1.05 -4.93 -5.81
CA TYR A 78 -0.98 -5.85 -4.67
C TYR A 78 -0.14 -5.30 -3.51
N VAL A 79 1.03 -4.73 -3.81
CA VAL A 79 1.93 -4.19 -2.78
C VAL A 79 1.33 -2.96 -2.11
N THR A 80 0.70 -2.07 -2.89
CA THR A 80 -0.02 -0.91 -2.35
C THR A 80 -1.18 -1.32 -1.46
N LEU A 81 -1.96 -2.34 -1.84
CA LEU A 81 -3.03 -2.88 -0.98
C LEU A 81 -2.46 -3.49 0.32
N TYR A 82 -1.38 -4.26 0.21
CA TYR A 82 -0.71 -4.82 1.38
C TYR A 82 -0.16 -3.74 2.32
N ALA A 83 0.44 -2.68 1.76
CA ALA A 83 0.93 -1.53 2.49
C ALA A 83 -0.22 -0.78 3.20
N ALA A 84 -1.34 -0.53 2.50
CA ALA A 84 -2.53 0.10 3.08
C ALA A 84 -3.12 -0.72 4.23
N LEU A 85 -3.19 -2.06 4.09
CA LEU A 85 -3.65 -2.97 5.15
C LEU A 85 -2.78 -2.89 6.42
N LEU A 86 -1.47 -2.70 6.26
CA LEU A 86 -0.55 -2.56 7.39
C LEU A 86 -0.62 -1.16 8.02
N GLN A 87 -0.74 -0.12 7.20
CA GLN A 87 -0.80 1.28 7.61
C GLN A 87 -2.09 1.61 8.38
N GLN A 88 -3.22 1.03 7.98
CA GLN A 88 -4.52 1.47 8.45
C GLN A 88 -4.79 0.98 9.88
N LEU A 89 -4.73 1.93 10.82
CA LEU A 89 -4.95 1.69 12.25
C LEU A 89 -6.37 2.06 12.71
N SER A 90 -7.16 2.69 11.85
CA SER A 90 -8.54 3.09 12.11
C SER A 90 -9.50 2.64 11.01
N ILE A 91 -10.73 2.33 11.40
CA ILE A 91 -11.82 1.96 10.49
C ILE A 91 -13.07 2.77 10.79
N ALA A 92 -13.89 2.94 9.75
CA ALA A 92 -15.21 3.51 9.89
C ALA A 92 -16.10 2.60 10.76
N GLN A 93 -16.77 3.23 11.73
CA GLN A 93 -17.83 2.66 12.52
C GLN A 93 -19.09 3.47 12.26
N PHE A 94 -20.09 2.78 11.71
CA PHE A 94 -21.46 3.24 11.76
C PHE A 94 -22.03 2.78 13.10
N PRO A 95 -22.55 3.69 13.95
CA PRO A 95 -23.18 3.30 15.21
C PRO A 95 -24.31 2.30 14.94
N PRO A 96 -24.50 1.30 15.83
CA PRO A 96 -25.51 0.29 15.62
C PRO A 96 -26.89 0.95 15.49
N GLN A 97 -27.67 0.53 14.49
CA GLN A 97 -29.10 0.80 14.47
C GLN A 97 -29.66 0.32 15.81
N SER A 98 -30.32 1.20 16.56
CA SER A 98 -31.20 0.79 17.65
C SER A 98 -32.03 -0.38 17.15
N ALA A 99 -31.89 -1.54 17.78
CA ALA A 99 -32.39 -2.82 17.32
C ALA A 99 -33.76 -2.72 16.65
N GLY A 100 -33.87 -3.19 15.41
CA GLY A 100 -35.12 -3.23 14.66
C GLY A 100 -35.01 -2.50 13.33
N ASN A 101 -35.89 -2.94 12.43
CA ASN A 101 -36.00 -2.69 11.00
C ASN A 101 -36.28 -1.21 10.64
N ALA A 102 -35.82 -0.25 11.44
CA ALA A 102 -36.02 1.17 11.22
C ALA A 102 -35.26 1.63 9.97
N HIS A 103 -35.96 2.35 9.10
CA HIS A 103 -35.35 3.06 7.98
C HIS A 103 -34.15 3.90 8.48
N PHE A 104 -33.04 3.86 7.74
CA PHE A 104 -31.85 4.65 8.02
C PHE A 104 -32.19 6.14 7.95
N ASP A 105 -32.20 6.81 9.11
CA ASP A 105 -32.50 8.24 9.25
C ASP A 105 -31.21 9.06 9.21
N TRP A 106 -30.93 9.64 8.05
CA TRP A 106 -29.72 10.44 7.79
C TRP A 106 -29.71 11.78 8.55
N ALA A 107 -30.84 12.20 9.12
CA ALA A 107 -30.96 13.47 9.84
C ALA A 107 -30.53 13.38 11.31
N ARG A 108 -30.24 12.18 11.83
CA ARG A 108 -29.88 12.04 13.24
C ARG A 108 -28.44 12.45 13.54
N PRO A 109 -28.19 13.18 14.63
CA PRO A 109 -26.83 13.57 15.04
C PRO A 109 -25.92 12.37 15.34
N ASP A 110 -26.49 11.25 15.79
CA ASP A 110 -25.80 10.00 16.10
C ASP A 110 -25.60 9.10 14.87
N ALA A 111 -26.17 9.41 13.70
CA ALA A 111 -25.99 8.62 12.47
C ALA A 111 -24.66 8.92 11.74
N LYS A 112 -23.83 9.81 12.28
CA LYS A 112 -22.54 10.20 11.68
C LYS A 112 -21.53 9.05 11.73
N MET A 113 -20.80 8.86 10.62
CA MET A 113 -19.68 7.93 10.56
C MET A 113 -18.58 8.38 11.52
N LEU A 114 -18.26 7.57 12.53
CA LEU A 114 -17.13 7.79 13.42
C LEU A 114 -15.96 6.90 13.00
N THR A 115 -14.73 7.32 13.29
CA THR A 115 -13.56 6.45 13.16
C THR A 115 -13.23 5.83 14.52
N ARG A 116 -12.82 4.56 14.51
CA ARG A 116 -12.31 3.90 15.71
C ARG A 116 -11.04 3.10 15.42
N PRO A 117 -10.21 2.81 16.44
CA PRO A 117 -9.06 1.93 16.27
C PRO A 117 -9.47 0.51 15.87
N VAL A 118 -8.62 -0.09 15.04
CA VAL A 118 -8.72 -1.51 14.65
C VAL A 118 -8.26 -2.39 15.79
N GLN A 119 -9.01 -3.46 16.07
CA GLN A 119 -8.67 -4.48 17.04
C GLN A 119 -7.85 -5.58 16.36
N GLY A 120 -6.63 -5.85 16.80
CA GLY A 120 -5.79 -6.95 16.26
C GLY A 120 -5.02 -6.65 14.97
N GLY A 121 -5.54 -5.81 14.07
CA GLY A 121 -4.85 -5.32 12.86
C GLY A 121 -4.53 -6.41 11.82
N PHE A 122 -4.03 -6.03 10.64
CA PHE A 122 -3.62 -6.98 9.58
C PHE A 122 -2.25 -7.61 9.89
N ALA A 123 -2.15 -8.34 11.00
CA ALA A 123 -0.96 -9.04 11.41
C ALA A 123 -1.32 -10.26 12.32
N PRO A 124 -0.44 -11.27 12.43
CA PRO A 124 -0.62 -12.35 13.39
C PRO A 124 -0.71 -11.82 14.81
N LYS A 125 -1.40 -12.58 15.66
CA LYS A 125 -1.55 -12.26 17.08
C LYS A 125 -0.20 -11.97 17.72
N GLY A 126 -0.11 -10.85 18.44
CA GLY A 126 1.10 -10.41 19.14
C GLY A 126 2.13 -9.65 18.29
N VAL A 127 1.90 -9.47 16.99
CA VAL A 127 2.76 -8.67 16.12
C VAL A 127 2.01 -7.41 15.68
N SER A 128 2.58 -6.23 15.89
CA SER A 128 1.96 -5.01 15.38
C SER A 128 2.09 -4.92 13.85
N PRO A 129 1.10 -4.35 13.13
CA PRO A 129 1.19 -4.12 11.70
C PRO A 129 2.45 -3.34 11.29
N MET A 130 2.88 -2.37 12.09
CA MET A 130 4.11 -1.60 11.85
C MET A 130 5.39 -2.42 12.05
N ALA A 131 5.42 -3.36 13.01
CA ALA A 131 6.55 -4.28 13.13
C ALA A 131 6.66 -5.19 11.89
N ARG A 132 5.52 -5.63 11.35
CA ARG A 132 5.46 -6.40 10.10
C ARG A 132 5.90 -5.58 8.88
N ALA A 133 5.47 -4.32 8.79
CA ALA A 133 5.88 -3.40 7.74
C ALA A 133 7.40 -3.14 7.78
N TRP A 134 7.95 -2.91 8.97
CA TRP A 134 9.39 -2.76 9.17
C TRP A 134 10.17 -4.01 8.77
N ALA A 135 9.70 -5.19 9.18
CA ALA A 135 10.33 -6.46 8.83
C ALA A 135 10.25 -6.76 7.33
N TRP A 136 9.20 -6.31 6.64
CA TRP A 136 9.09 -6.39 5.19
C TRP A 136 10.19 -5.54 4.53
N LEU A 137 10.38 -4.28 4.95
CA LEU A 137 11.42 -3.40 4.43
C LEU A 137 12.81 -3.96 4.69
N ALA A 138 13.10 -4.39 5.91
CA ALA A 138 14.38 -4.97 6.27
C ALA A 138 14.70 -6.21 5.42
N ARG A 139 13.73 -7.10 5.20
CA ARG A 139 13.93 -8.27 4.32
C ARG A 139 14.25 -7.86 2.90
N LEU A 140 13.47 -6.94 2.31
CA LEU A 140 13.70 -6.47 0.95
C LEU A 140 15.11 -5.88 0.81
N LEU A 141 15.49 -4.99 1.73
CA LEU A 141 16.73 -4.21 1.65
C LEU A 141 17.99 -5.02 1.98
N ASN A 142 17.85 -6.17 2.63
CA ASN A 142 18.93 -7.12 2.87
C ASN A 142 19.23 -8.01 1.66
N HIS A 143 18.41 -7.99 0.62
CA HIS A 143 18.64 -8.71 -0.64
C HIS A 143 19.15 -7.77 -1.74
N PRO A 144 19.85 -8.29 -2.77
CA PRO A 144 20.18 -7.49 -3.95
C PRO A 144 18.90 -7.08 -4.70
N PRO A 145 18.85 -5.89 -5.32
CA PRO A 145 17.67 -5.45 -6.04
C PRO A 145 17.42 -6.30 -7.29
N GLY A 146 16.19 -6.79 -7.43
CA GLY A 146 15.63 -7.34 -8.66
C GLY A 146 15.14 -6.27 -9.63
N ASN A 147 14.62 -6.70 -10.79
CA ASN A 147 14.25 -5.83 -11.93
C ASN A 147 13.04 -4.92 -11.69
N ILE A 148 12.29 -5.11 -10.60
CA ILE A 148 11.08 -4.34 -10.25
C ILE A 148 11.24 -3.60 -8.90
N THR A 149 12.44 -3.62 -8.32
CA THR A 149 12.65 -3.22 -6.92
C THR A 149 12.28 -1.78 -6.64
N ALA A 150 12.61 -0.84 -7.53
CA ALA A 150 12.26 0.56 -7.35
C ALA A 150 10.74 0.74 -7.37
N THR A 151 10.06 0.07 -8.30
CA THR A 151 8.60 0.04 -8.40
C THR A 151 7.96 -0.48 -7.11
N ILE A 152 8.41 -1.62 -6.61
CA ILE A 152 7.89 -2.24 -5.38
C ILE A 152 8.18 -1.40 -4.14
N LEU A 153 9.39 -0.84 -4.02
CA LEU A 153 9.74 0.04 -2.90
C LEU A 153 8.87 1.29 -2.85
N LEU A 154 8.66 1.94 -3.99
CA LEU A 154 7.82 3.13 -4.06
C LEU A 154 6.36 2.82 -3.72
N ALA A 155 5.84 1.70 -4.22
CA ALA A 155 4.49 1.23 -3.95
C ALA A 155 4.24 0.91 -2.46
N PHE A 156 5.29 0.46 -1.75
CA PHE A 156 5.20 0.16 -0.32
C PHE A 156 5.45 1.37 0.57
N LEU A 157 6.45 2.20 0.23
CA LEU A 157 6.84 3.35 1.05
C LEU A 157 5.78 4.44 1.02
N LYS A 158 5.19 4.77 -0.14
CA LYS A 158 4.20 5.84 -0.25
C LYS A 158 3.02 5.67 0.72
N PRO A 159 2.39 4.48 0.84
CA PRO A 159 1.30 4.29 1.78
C PRO A 159 1.72 4.21 3.25
N CYS A 160 2.88 3.60 3.55
CA CYS A 160 3.27 3.28 4.93
C CYS A 160 4.22 4.28 5.58
N ALA A 161 4.85 5.19 4.84
CA ALA A 161 5.91 6.05 5.36
C ALA A 161 5.44 6.90 6.55
N HIS A 162 4.18 7.35 6.54
CA HIS A 162 3.58 8.08 7.65
C HIS A 162 3.60 7.27 8.96
N ALA A 163 2.98 6.08 9.01
CA ALA A 163 2.96 5.32 10.26
C ALA A 163 4.31 4.67 10.58
N LEU A 164 5.14 4.34 9.59
CA LEU A 164 6.50 3.86 9.84
C LEU A 164 7.35 4.90 10.55
N HIS A 165 7.33 6.15 10.07
CA HIS A 165 8.01 7.25 10.72
C HIS A 165 7.41 7.53 12.11
N ALA A 166 6.09 7.52 12.25
CA ALA A 166 5.45 7.71 13.56
C ALA A 166 5.83 6.61 14.57
N ALA A 167 5.95 5.36 14.12
CA ALA A 167 6.27 4.22 14.98
C ALA A 167 7.78 4.12 15.31
N ARG A 168 8.66 4.56 14.40
CA ARG A 168 10.12 4.41 14.50
C ARG A 168 10.84 5.65 13.93
N PRO A 169 10.70 6.83 14.54
CA PRO A 169 11.10 8.10 13.93
C PRO A 169 12.59 8.16 13.59
N THR A 170 13.45 7.79 14.55
CA THR A 170 14.91 7.83 14.35
C THR A 170 15.36 6.76 13.37
N GLN A 171 14.89 5.51 13.54
CA GLN A 171 15.32 4.42 12.64
C GLN A 171 14.81 4.63 11.22
N PHE A 172 13.64 5.24 11.03
CA PHE A 172 13.13 5.53 9.70
C PHE A 172 14.02 6.53 8.97
N VAL A 173 14.56 7.56 9.64
CA VAL A 173 15.53 8.49 9.02
C VAL A 173 16.80 7.74 8.60
N GLU A 174 17.35 6.88 9.46
CA GLU A 174 18.50 6.03 9.11
C GLU A 174 18.23 5.13 7.90
N LEU A 175 17.02 4.57 7.82
CA LEU A 175 16.57 3.77 6.67
C LEU A 175 16.57 4.58 5.37
N LEU A 176 16.05 5.82 5.41
CA LEU A 176 16.05 6.70 4.23
C LEU A 176 17.47 7.07 3.81
N THR A 177 18.35 7.35 4.76
CA THR A 177 19.77 7.61 4.50
C THR A 177 20.45 6.40 3.84
N PHE A 178 20.22 5.20 4.36
CA PHE A 178 20.73 3.95 3.76
C PHE A 178 20.20 3.74 2.33
N LEU A 179 18.90 3.96 2.12
CA LEU A 179 18.27 3.88 0.81
C LEU A 179 18.95 4.82 -0.19
N GLN A 180 19.15 6.08 0.19
CA GLN A 180 19.74 7.10 -0.68
C GLN A 180 21.21 6.86 -1.00
N THR A 181 22.00 6.57 0.04
CA THR A 181 23.46 6.51 -0.09
C THR A 181 23.96 5.18 -0.65
N THR A 182 23.28 4.08 -0.32
CA THR A 182 23.79 2.73 -0.59
C THR A 182 22.88 1.95 -1.52
N TYR A 183 21.58 1.88 -1.21
CA TYR A 183 20.69 0.97 -1.93
C TYR A 183 20.30 1.48 -3.33
N LEU A 184 20.13 2.80 -3.50
CA LEU A 184 19.88 3.42 -4.82
C LEU A 184 21.02 3.16 -5.80
N ALA A 185 22.28 3.14 -5.34
CA ALA A 185 23.42 2.79 -6.19
C ALA A 185 23.28 1.35 -6.72
N LYS A 186 22.94 0.38 -5.85
CA LYS A 186 22.68 -1.01 -6.25
C LYS A 186 21.54 -1.12 -7.28
N ILE A 187 20.47 -0.33 -7.11
CA ILE A 187 19.36 -0.28 -8.08
C ILE A 187 19.84 0.30 -9.42
N ARG A 188 20.64 1.37 -9.38
CA ARG A 188 21.19 2.02 -10.58
C ARG A 188 22.08 1.06 -11.36
N ASP A 189 22.98 0.36 -10.69
CA ASP A 189 23.88 -0.62 -11.29
C ASP A 189 23.08 -1.74 -11.97
N LYS A 190 22.00 -2.20 -11.33
CA LYS A 190 21.10 -3.19 -11.91
C LYS A 190 20.42 -2.67 -13.18
N VAL A 191 19.94 -1.43 -13.17
CA VAL A 191 19.14 -0.81 -14.25
C VAL A 191 20.01 -0.14 -15.34
N SER A 192 21.34 -0.21 -15.25
CA SER A 192 22.28 0.55 -16.08
C SER A 192 22.45 0.11 -17.55
N GLY A 193 21.67 -0.87 -18.05
CA GLY A 193 21.78 -1.40 -19.41
C GLY A 193 20.71 -0.91 -20.40
N GLN A 194 21.04 -0.84 -21.70
CA GLN A 194 20.03 -0.69 -22.77
C GLN A 194 19.06 -1.88 -22.73
N GLY A 195 17.74 -1.61 -22.82
CA GLY A 195 16.69 -2.63 -22.85
C GLY A 195 15.96 -2.90 -21.52
N TYR A 196 16.24 -2.13 -20.46
CA TYR A 196 15.44 -2.18 -19.23
C TYR A 196 14.05 -1.54 -19.40
N PRO A 197 13.03 -1.96 -18.61
CA PRO A 197 11.68 -1.41 -18.70
C PRO A 197 11.66 0.07 -18.38
N ALA A 198 11.01 0.86 -19.23
CA ALA A 198 10.83 2.29 -19.01
C ALA A 198 10.12 2.56 -17.68
N GLU A 199 9.21 1.67 -17.27
CA GLU A 199 8.48 1.74 -16.01
C GLU A 199 9.40 1.67 -14.79
N GLU A 200 10.40 0.78 -14.80
CA GLU A 200 11.35 0.65 -13.69
C GLU A 200 12.31 1.85 -13.63
N VAL A 201 12.75 2.33 -14.80
CA VAL A 201 13.60 3.53 -14.90
C VAL A 201 12.85 4.74 -14.33
N ALA A 202 11.59 4.92 -14.71
CA ALA A 202 10.74 5.98 -14.18
C ALA A 202 10.50 5.82 -12.67
N ALA A 203 10.23 4.59 -12.20
CA ALA A 203 10.06 4.31 -10.78
C ALA A 203 11.32 4.62 -9.96
N ARG A 204 12.51 4.34 -10.48
CA ARG A 204 13.79 4.70 -9.86
C ARG A 204 13.94 6.21 -9.69
N VAL A 205 13.66 6.98 -10.74
CA VAL A 205 13.73 8.45 -10.69
C VAL A 205 12.71 9.01 -9.69
N ASN A 206 11.49 8.47 -9.70
CA ASN A 206 10.44 8.87 -8.75
C ASN A 206 10.80 8.52 -7.30
N LEU A 207 11.43 7.37 -7.07
CA LEU A 207 11.91 6.95 -5.75
C LEU A 207 13.03 7.87 -5.26
N GLU A 208 14.00 8.18 -6.11
CA GLU A 208 15.10 9.10 -5.80
C GLU A 208 14.58 10.49 -5.43
N SER A 209 13.66 11.05 -6.22
CA SER A 209 12.99 12.32 -5.94
C SER A 209 12.21 12.28 -4.62
N TRP A 210 11.36 11.26 -4.41
CA TRP A 210 10.57 11.12 -3.18
C TRP A 210 11.45 11.00 -1.93
N LEU A 211 12.58 10.30 -2.02
CA LEU A 211 13.54 10.15 -0.92
C LEU A 211 14.18 11.49 -0.55
N ILE A 212 14.59 12.29 -1.55
CA ILE A 212 15.17 13.63 -1.33
C ILE A 212 14.15 14.54 -0.63
N ASP A 213 12.93 14.63 -1.17
CA ASP A 213 11.87 15.47 -0.62
C ASP A 213 11.52 15.08 0.82
N THR A 214 11.40 13.77 1.07
CA THR A 214 11.03 13.24 2.40
C THR A 214 12.15 13.50 3.40
N SER A 215 13.42 13.25 3.05
CA SER A 215 14.54 13.53 3.96
C SER A 215 14.70 15.03 4.23
N ALA A 216 14.50 15.89 3.22
CA ALA A 216 14.52 17.34 3.42
C ALA A 216 13.40 17.82 4.35
N LEU A 217 12.20 17.23 4.27
CA LEU A 217 11.10 17.49 5.19
C LEU A 217 11.46 17.08 6.62
N LEU A 218 11.99 15.87 6.81
CA LEU A 218 12.36 15.34 8.12
C LEU A 218 13.52 16.10 8.76
N ALA A 219 14.50 16.55 7.97
CA ALA A 219 15.62 17.37 8.45
C ALA A 219 15.14 18.73 9.02
N LYS A 220 13.99 19.24 8.58
CA LYS A 220 13.36 20.47 9.11
C LYS A 220 12.50 20.22 10.35
N GLY A 221 12.51 19.00 10.91
CA GLY A 221 11.62 18.60 12.00
C GLY A 221 10.17 18.37 11.57
N GLY A 222 9.92 18.28 10.26
CA GLY A 222 8.61 17.94 9.72
C GLY A 222 8.22 16.49 10.04
N ARG A 223 6.95 16.16 9.81
CA ARG A 223 6.45 14.78 9.84
C ARG A 223 6.08 14.35 8.43
N VAL A 224 6.33 13.09 8.09
CA VAL A 224 5.83 12.51 6.84
C VAL A 224 4.30 12.70 6.81
N PRO A 225 3.73 13.35 5.78
CA PRO A 225 2.30 13.58 5.70
C PRO A 225 1.57 12.25 5.55
N GLU A 226 0.37 12.16 6.11
CA GLU A 226 -0.52 11.04 5.84
C GLU A 226 -0.92 11.06 4.36
N PRO A 227 -0.97 9.91 3.67
CA PRO A 227 -1.45 9.85 2.30
C PRO A 227 -2.86 10.43 2.20
N LYS A 228 -3.10 11.33 1.23
CA LYS A 228 -4.42 11.99 1.06
C LYS A 228 -5.54 10.99 0.85
N GLU A 229 -5.23 9.87 0.23
CA GLU A 229 -6.18 8.80 -0.04
C GLU A 229 -6.48 7.93 1.18
N ALA A 230 -5.66 8.03 2.25
CA ALA A 230 -5.96 7.45 3.55
C ALA A 230 -6.92 8.32 4.37
N ASP A 231 -7.00 9.62 4.06
CA ASP A 231 -7.96 10.52 4.66
C ASP A 231 -9.37 10.06 4.30
N MET A 232 -10.14 9.67 5.32
CA MET A 232 -11.55 9.33 5.20
C MET A 232 -12.34 10.53 5.74
N PRO A 233 -12.59 11.58 4.93
CA PRO A 233 -13.34 12.74 5.39
C PRO A 233 -14.74 12.33 5.84
N GLU A 234 -15.34 13.13 6.72
CA GLU A 234 -16.74 12.96 7.11
C GLU A 234 -17.61 12.83 5.85
N TYR A 235 -18.36 11.72 5.75
CA TYR A 235 -19.22 11.48 4.61
C TYR A 235 -20.23 12.63 4.49
N LYS A 236 -20.20 13.32 3.35
CA LYS A 236 -21.22 14.29 2.98
C LYS A 236 -22.15 13.61 1.98
N PRO A 237 -23.47 13.61 2.20
CA PRO A 237 -24.41 13.15 1.18
C PRO A 237 -24.14 13.84 -0.16
N PRO A 238 -24.20 13.12 -1.29
CA PRO A 238 -24.19 13.74 -2.62
C PRO A 238 -25.23 14.87 -2.68
N ASP A 239 -24.80 16.05 -3.14
CA ASP A 239 -25.71 17.18 -3.38
C ASP A 239 -26.36 17.01 -4.76
N ASP A 240 -27.20 15.99 -4.88
CA ASP A 240 -27.92 15.63 -6.12
C ASP A 240 -28.88 16.74 -6.58
N LEU A 241 -29.10 17.76 -5.74
CA LEU A 241 -29.97 18.91 -6.02
C LEU A 241 -29.25 20.06 -6.73
N ARG A 242 -27.91 20.07 -6.78
CA ARG A 242 -27.17 21.08 -7.55
C ARG A 242 -27.36 20.94 -9.05
N ASP A 243 -27.44 19.71 -9.54
CA ASP A 243 -27.67 19.42 -10.97
C ASP A 243 -29.14 19.65 -11.36
N ALA A 244 -30.07 19.67 -10.40
CA ALA A 244 -31.48 19.97 -10.65
C ALA A 244 -31.77 21.47 -10.83
N ASN A 245 -30.87 22.35 -10.38
CA ASN A 245 -31.04 23.81 -10.43
C ASN A 245 -30.20 24.50 -11.52
N GLY A 246 -29.57 23.74 -12.41
CA GLY A 246 -28.70 24.25 -13.46
C GLY A 246 -29.08 23.76 -14.85
N GLY A 247 -30.10 24.36 -15.46
CA GLY A 247 -30.30 24.35 -16.91
C GLY A 247 -31.62 23.76 -17.40
N ASP A 248 -32.47 24.66 -17.90
CA ASP A 248 -33.55 24.50 -18.88
C ASP A 248 -33.88 23.07 -19.36
N PHE A 249 -35.06 22.59 -18.95
CA PHE A 249 -35.87 21.64 -19.74
C PHE A 249 -36.66 22.39 -20.81
#